data_AF-A0A1I4GSB7-F1
#
_entry.id   AF-A0A1I4GSB7-F1
#
_cell.length_a   1.000
_cell.length_b   1.000
_cell.length_c   1.000
_cell.angle_alpha   90.00
_cell.angle_beta   90.00
_cell.angle_gamma   90.00
#
_symmetry.space_group_name_H-M   'P 1'
#
loop_
_entity.id
_entity.type
_entity.pdbx_description
1 polymer ?
#
loop_
_entity_poly.entity_id
_entity_poly.type
_entity_poly.pdbx_seq_one_letter_code
_entity_poly.pdbx_strand_id
1 'polypeptide(L)'
;MPFTGSWHTLLEECDALPAEATLVTPLTETRFHITDSQEHRVVIEFVDSGDSQPLQRDQFATLAERIEEVGGTFDLSRLPPDAEPYAAVLSLHPRYECDERAGTITATDDPTSSQLVESTPTAADEKRVEPDLDVYADMLLLIDALERHDPTALAECETPVLINLYTLCSDVQRNAGDLRQSVRERLLDRLHHDQPVHGQYGSVQRTTRRNRTLKDDKEVLGVLENAGVPREQVMGIDREKVDDALDVTDLPESAVYDIEERAYVRKADVDDEHKQTRLQGLKDRLTASDDPEAEQLREEVEALERRIEELTEFTPGTEVGSRS
;
A
#
# COMPACT_ATOMS: atom_id res chain seq x y z
N MET A 1 -20.90 -18.57 10.17
CA MET A 1 -20.03 -19.78 10.09
C MET A 1 -19.46 -20.06 11.47
N PRO A 2 -19.07 -21.29 11.85
CA PRO A 2 -18.37 -21.45 13.11
C PRO A 2 -17.04 -20.68 13.04
N PHE A 3 -16.78 -19.82 14.04
CA PHE A 3 -15.56 -19.02 14.17
C PHE A 3 -14.25 -19.84 14.10
N THR A 4 -14.34 -21.17 14.11
CA THR A 4 -13.21 -22.11 13.96
C THR A 4 -12.33 -21.83 12.73
N GLY A 5 -12.92 -21.52 11.56
CA GLY A 5 -12.12 -21.22 10.36
C GLY A 5 -11.32 -19.92 10.50
N SER A 6 -12.00 -18.85 10.92
CA SER A 6 -11.36 -17.56 11.20
C SER A 6 -10.35 -17.62 12.36
N TRP A 7 -10.52 -18.55 13.30
CA TRP A 7 -9.59 -18.74 14.40
C TRP A 7 -8.24 -19.30 13.96
N HIS A 8 -8.23 -20.31 13.07
CA HIS A 8 -6.97 -20.89 12.57
C HIS A 8 -6.19 -19.90 11.73
N THR A 9 -6.86 -19.16 10.84
CA THR A 9 -6.21 -18.05 10.11
C THR A 9 -5.64 -17.00 11.06
N LEU A 10 -6.37 -16.64 12.13
CA LEU A 10 -5.84 -15.68 13.10
C LEU A 10 -4.59 -16.20 13.83
N LEU A 11 -4.53 -17.49 14.17
CA LEU A 11 -3.33 -18.09 14.77
C LEU A 11 -2.16 -18.11 13.78
N GLU A 12 -2.39 -18.43 12.51
CA GLU A 12 -1.37 -18.37 11.45
C GLU A 12 -0.78 -16.95 11.32
N GLU A 13 -1.62 -15.92 11.34
CA GLU A 13 -1.17 -14.53 11.32
C GLU A 13 -0.39 -14.14 12.58
N CYS A 14 -0.81 -14.62 13.77
CA CYS A 14 -0.07 -14.41 15.01
C CYS A 14 1.31 -15.05 14.97
N ASP A 15 1.43 -16.26 14.44
CA ASP A 15 2.69 -17.01 14.32
C ASP A 15 3.63 -16.45 13.24
N ALA A 16 3.08 -15.78 12.24
CA ALA A 16 3.83 -15.11 11.19
C ALA A 16 4.49 -13.80 11.65
N LEU A 17 4.08 -13.26 12.81
CA LEU A 17 4.66 -12.04 13.36
C LEU A 17 6.13 -12.23 13.75
N PRO A 18 6.99 -11.23 13.54
CA PRO A 18 8.33 -11.20 14.12
C PRO A 18 8.27 -11.35 15.65
N ALA A 19 9.26 -12.03 16.24
CA ALA A 19 9.32 -12.24 17.70
C ALA A 19 9.34 -10.92 18.52
N GLU A 20 9.73 -9.80 17.90
CA GLU A 20 9.76 -8.47 18.52
C GLU A 20 8.58 -7.58 18.08
N ALA A 21 7.57 -8.14 17.40
CA ALA A 21 6.41 -7.39 16.94
C ALA A 21 5.67 -6.78 18.15
N THR A 22 5.45 -5.47 18.10
CA THR A 22 4.66 -4.74 19.10
C THR A 22 3.29 -4.46 18.52
N LEU A 23 2.25 -4.86 19.24
CA LEU A 23 0.85 -4.52 18.98
C LEU A 23 0.42 -3.37 19.88
N VAL A 24 -0.55 -2.61 19.40
CA VAL A 24 -1.09 -1.44 20.10
C VAL A 24 -2.60 -1.56 20.16
N THR A 25 -3.17 -1.29 21.33
CA THR A 25 -4.63 -1.25 21.48
C THR A 25 -5.23 -0.01 20.82
N PRO A 26 -6.40 -0.10 20.17
CA PRO A 26 -6.84 0.95 19.24
C PRO A 26 -7.31 2.25 19.90
N LEU A 27 -7.72 2.24 21.17
CA LEU A 27 -8.24 3.43 21.86
C LEU A 27 -7.29 3.95 22.94
N THR A 28 -6.68 3.05 23.70
CA THR A 28 -5.79 3.41 24.80
C THR A 28 -4.32 3.52 24.40
N GLU A 29 -3.98 3.13 23.16
CA GLU A 29 -2.60 3.09 22.66
C GLU A 29 -1.64 2.26 23.54
N THR A 30 -2.19 1.34 24.34
CA THR A 30 -1.43 0.43 25.21
C THR A 30 -0.68 -0.58 24.36
N ARG A 31 0.63 -0.71 24.58
CA ARG A 31 1.53 -1.58 23.81
C ARG A 31 1.68 -2.96 24.45
N PHE A 32 1.69 -4.01 23.64
CA PHE A 32 1.88 -5.39 24.10
C PHE A 32 2.53 -6.26 23.02
N HIS A 33 3.07 -7.42 23.42
CA HIS A 33 3.60 -8.45 22.53
C HIS A 33 2.73 -9.70 22.60
N ILE A 34 2.68 -10.47 21.50
CA ILE A 34 2.18 -11.85 21.55
C ILE A 34 3.35 -12.74 21.94
N THR A 35 3.22 -13.45 23.06
CA THR A 35 4.28 -14.34 23.56
C THR A 35 4.03 -15.80 23.21
N ASP A 36 2.77 -16.18 23.00
CA ASP A 36 2.40 -17.55 22.65
C ASP A 36 1.02 -17.60 21.97
N SER A 37 0.85 -18.46 20.97
CA SER A 37 -0.41 -18.70 20.28
C SER A 37 -0.80 -20.18 20.46
N GLN A 38 -2.04 -20.44 20.89
CA GLN A 38 -2.52 -21.78 21.24
C GLN A 38 -3.91 -22.02 20.67
N GLU A 39 -4.30 -23.30 20.51
CA GLU A 39 -5.60 -23.72 19.95
C GLU A 39 -6.82 -23.08 20.64
N HIS A 40 -6.69 -22.66 21.90
CA HIS A 40 -7.80 -22.08 22.68
C HIS A 40 -7.57 -20.65 23.19
N ARG A 41 -6.37 -20.08 22.99
CA ARG A 41 -6.03 -18.74 23.49
C ARG A 41 -4.78 -18.16 22.82
N VAL A 42 -4.67 -16.85 22.84
CA VAL A 42 -3.42 -16.12 22.54
C VAL A 42 -2.93 -15.49 23.84
N VAL A 43 -1.66 -15.65 24.18
CA VAL A 43 -1.05 -15.05 25.38
C VAL A 43 -0.33 -13.78 24.96
N ILE A 44 -0.68 -12.68 25.63
CA ILE A 44 -0.04 -11.38 25.44
C ILE A 44 0.73 -10.98 26.69
N GLU A 45 1.70 -10.09 26.51
CA GLU A 45 2.44 -9.42 27.59
C GLU A 45 2.51 -7.92 27.33
N PHE A 46 2.08 -7.11 28.30
CA PHE A 46 2.09 -5.65 28.17
C PHE A 46 3.51 -5.10 28.30
N VAL A 47 3.93 -4.22 27.37
CA VAL A 47 5.30 -3.69 27.32
C VAL A 47 5.63 -2.85 28.56
N ASP A 48 4.69 -2.02 29.01
CA ASP A 48 4.95 -1.05 30.06
C ASP A 48 4.85 -1.67 31.47
N SER A 49 4.04 -2.71 31.67
CA SER A 49 3.85 -3.35 32.99
C SER A 49 4.52 -4.73 33.14
N GLY A 50 4.80 -5.43 32.04
CA GLY A 50 5.24 -6.84 32.04
C GLY A 50 4.15 -7.83 32.46
N ASP A 51 2.90 -7.38 32.60
CA ASP A 51 1.80 -8.27 32.96
C ASP A 51 1.40 -9.13 31.77
N SER A 52 1.20 -10.43 32.02
CA SER A 52 0.71 -11.35 31.01
C SER A 52 -0.79 -11.59 31.13
N GLN A 53 -1.49 -11.53 29.99
CA GLN A 53 -2.93 -11.73 29.88
C GLN A 53 -3.24 -12.80 28.83
N PRO A 54 -4.01 -13.86 29.16
CA PRO A 54 -4.52 -14.79 28.17
C PRO A 54 -5.81 -14.27 27.53
N LEU A 55 -5.81 -14.14 26.20
CA LEU A 55 -6.96 -13.81 25.37
C LEU A 55 -7.64 -15.09 24.90
N GLN A 56 -8.87 -15.32 25.38
CA GLN A 56 -9.59 -16.58 25.15
C GLN A 56 -10.29 -16.60 23.79
N ARG A 57 -10.21 -17.74 23.08
CA ARG A 57 -10.89 -17.95 21.79
C ARG A 57 -12.37 -17.59 21.82
N ASP A 58 -13.07 -17.94 22.90
CA ASP A 58 -14.52 -17.70 23.03
C ASP A 58 -14.86 -16.19 23.05
N GLN A 59 -13.96 -15.36 23.57
CA GLN A 59 -14.13 -13.90 23.57
C GLN A 59 -13.89 -13.31 22.17
N PHE A 60 -12.96 -13.86 21.40
CA PHE A 60 -12.83 -13.50 19.98
C PHE A 60 -14.07 -13.89 19.18
N ALA A 61 -14.62 -15.09 19.41
CA ALA A 61 -15.86 -15.51 18.76
C ALA A 61 -17.02 -14.59 19.11
N THR A 62 -17.13 -14.18 20.38
CA THR A 62 -18.14 -13.22 20.85
C THR A 62 -17.99 -11.85 20.18
N LEU A 63 -16.76 -11.36 20.05
CA LEU A 63 -16.49 -10.07 19.39
C LEU A 63 -16.83 -10.15 17.89
N ALA A 64 -16.40 -11.20 17.20
CA ALA A 64 -16.73 -11.44 15.80
C ALA A 64 -18.23 -11.50 15.55
N GLU A 65 -18.97 -12.25 16.37
CA GLU A 65 -20.43 -12.35 16.29
C GLU A 65 -21.09 -10.98 16.49
N ARG A 66 -20.64 -10.19 17.48
CA ARG A 66 -21.16 -8.83 17.70
C ARG A 66 -20.92 -7.90 16.53
N ILE A 67 -19.77 -8.00 15.87
CA ILE A 67 -19.46 -7.20 14.68
C ILE A 67 -20.43 -7.56 13.54
N GLU A 68 -20.67 -8.85 13.32
CA GLU A 68 -21.64 -9.33 12.32
C GLU A 68 -23.08 -8.87 12.66
N GLU A 69 -23.49 -8.94 13.93
CA GLU A 69 -24.83 -8.55 14.40
C GLU A 69 -25.16 -7.07 14.16
N VAL A 70 -24.16 -6.18 14.25
CA VAL A 70 -24.35 -4.73 14.03
C VAL A 70 -24.21 -4.31 12.56
N GLY A 71 -24.15 -5.28 11.64
CA GLY A 71 -24.04 -5.02 10.21
C GLY A 71 -22.60 -4.80 9.73
N GLY A 72 -21.62 -5.40 10.41
CA GLY A 72 -20.23 -5.45 9.96
C GLY A 72 -19.32 -4.38 10.55
N THR A 73 -19.82 -3.27 11.09
CA THR A 73 -18.98 -2.22 11.71
C THR A 73 -19.33 -2.03 13.18
N PHE A 74 -18.36 -2.28 14.06
CA PHE A 74 -18.50 -2.18 15.51
C PHE A 74 -17.72 -0.99 16.08
N ASP A 75 -18.38 -0.25 16.97
CA ASP A 75 -17.83 0.90 17.72
C ASP A 75 -17.05 0.40 18.94
N LEU A 76 -15.72 0.54 18.89
CA LEU A 76 -14.79 0.04 19.91
C LEU A 76 -15.00 0.71 21.27
N SER A 77 -15.57 1.92 21.32
CA SER A 77 -15.88 2.59 22.60
C SER A 77 -16.89 1.83 23.46
N ARG A 78 -17.58 0.84 22.86
CA ARG A 78 -18.53 -0.06 23.54
C ARG A 78 -17.87 -1.31 24.12
N LEU A 79 -16.57 -1.49 23.90
CA LEU A 79 -15.82 -2.60 24.49
C LEU A 79 -15.71 -2.43 26.02
N PRO A 80 -15.71 -3.55 26.76
CA PRO A 80 -15.25 -3.55 28.14
C PRO A 80 -13.80 -3.02 28.26
N PRO A 81 -13.40 -2.43 29.40
CA PRO A 81 -12.08 -1.83 29.59
C PRO A 81 -10.89 -2.77 29.29
N ASP A 82 -11.04 -4.07 29.53
CA ASP A 82 -9.98 -5.06 29.35
C ASP A 82 -10.08 -5.82 28.01
N ALA A 83 -10.97 -5.37 27.12
CA ALA A 83 -11.29 -6.08 25.87
C ALA A 83 -10.61 -5.48 24.63
N GLU A 84 -9.96 -4.32 24.72
CA GLU A 84 -9.24 -3.72 23.60
C GLU A 84 -8.17 -4.62 22.97
N PRO A 85 -7.40 -5.44 23.73
CA PRO A 85 -6.43 -6.35 23.12
C PRO A 85 -7.08 -7.38 22.19
N TYR A 86 -8.35 -7.75 22.41
CA TYR A 86 -9.06 -8.63 21.48
C TYR A 86 -9.29 -7.94 20.12
N ALA A 87 -9.58 -6.65 20.10
CA ALA A 87 -9.76 -5.93 18.84
C ALA A 87 -8.44 -5.80 18.06
N ALA A 88 -7.35 -5.45 18.77
CA ALA A 88 -6.01 -5.34 18.18
C ALA A 88 -5.50 -6.69 17.64
N VAL A 89 -5.71 -7.78 18.35
CA VAL A 89 -5.33 -9.12 17.86
C VAL A 89 -6.27 -9.54 16.72
N LEU A 90 -7.58 -9.29 16.82
CA LEU A 90 -8.53 -9.66 15.78
C LEU A 90 -8.26 -8.93 14.45
N SER A 91 -7.73 -7.71 14.46
CA SER A 91 -7.33 -6.98 13.25
C SER A 91 -6.11 -7.55 12.52
N LEU A 92 -5.40 -8.53 13.11
CA LEU A 92 -4.40 -9.30 12.37
C LEU A 92 -5.06 -10.21 11.32
N HIS A 93 -6.28 -10.65 11.58
CA HIS A 93 -7.00 -11.51 10.65
C HIS A 93 -7.47 -10.69 9.43
N PRO A 94 -7.22 -11.14 8.18
CA PRO A 94 -7.46 -10.35 6.95
C PRO A 94 -8.90 -9.84 6.76
N ARG A 95 -9.86 -10.52 7.39
CA ARG A 95 -11.28 -10.15 7.37
C ARG A 95 -11.61 -8.90 8.20
N TYR A 96 -10.81 -8.54 9.19
CA TYR A 96 -11.12 -7.45 10.11
C TYR A 96 -10.16 -6.28 9.92
N GLU A 97 -10.73 -5.09 9.70
CA GLU A 97 -9.98 -3.85 9.61
C GLU A 97 -10.29 -2.97 10.81
N CYS A 98 -9.25 -2.46 11.49
CA CYS A 98 -9.40 -1.52 12.58
C CYS A 98 -9.10 -0.10 12.10
N ASP A 99 -10.07 0.81 12.25
CA ASP A 99 -9.88 2.25 12.06
C ASP A 99 -9.71 2.90 13.44
N GLU A 100 -8.46 3.14 13.83
CA GLU A 100 -8.09 3.76 15.11
C GLU A 100 -8.66 5.19 15.24
N ARG A 101 -8.81 5.92 14.13
CA ARG A 101 -9.31 7.29 14.14
C ARG A 101 -10.82 7.34 14.33
N ALA A 102 -11.54 6.45 13.65
CA ALA A 102 -12.98 6.30 13.84
C ALA A 102 -13.32 5.56 15.14
N GLY A 103 -12.35 4.85 15.73
CA GLY A 103 -12.57 3.98 16.89
C GLY A 103 -13.48 2.82 16.53
N THR A 104 -13.35 2.25 15.33
CA THR A 104 -14.23 1.18 14.84
C THR A 104 -13.45 -0.01 14.31
N ILE A 105 -14.01 -1.20 14.46
CA ILE A 105 -13.55 -2.42 13.77
C ILE A 105 -14.62 -2.88 12.80
N THR A 106 -14.22 -3.18 11.57
CA THR A 106 -15.12 -3.60 10.50
C THR A 106 -14.79 -5.01 10.05
N ALA A 107 -15.77 -5.92 10.10
CA ALA A 107 -15.73 -7.20 9.43
C ALA A 107 -16.09 -7.00 7.96
N THR A 108 -15.17 -7.40 7.08
CA THR A 108 -15.41 -7.50 5.65
C THR A 108 -16.03 -8.87 5.37
N ASP A 109 -17.01 -8.97 4.48
CA ASP A 109 -17.73 -10.24 4.26
C ASP A 109 -16.91 -11.34 3.57
N ASP A 110 -15.66 -11.07 3.20
CA ASP A 110 -14.71 -12.06 2.69
C ASP A 110 -13.25 -11.70 3.05
N PRO A 111 -12.35 -12.70 3.15
CA PRO A 111 -10.99 -12.50 2.68
C PRO A 111 -11.10 -12.39 1.16
N THR A 112 -11.49 -11.22 0.67
CA THR A 112 -11.52 -10.91 -0.76
C THR A 112 -12.29 -11.94 -1.62
N SER A 113 -13.62 -11.90 -1.59
CA SER A 113 -14.46 -12.51 -2.61
C SER A 113 -15.65 -11.59 -2.88
N SER A 114 -15.99 -11.51 -4.15
CA SER A 114 -17.33 -11.18 -4.62
C SER A 114 -17.99 -9.88 -4.12
N GLN A 115 -17.57 -8.78 -4.76
CA GLN A 115 -18.54 -8.00 -5.54
C GLN A 115 -19.01 -8.80 -6.78
N LEU A 116 -19.46 -10.04 -6.57
CA LEU A 116 -20.60 -10.59 -7.27
C LEU A 116 -21.80 -10.16 -6.43
N VAL A 117 -22.07 -8.86 -6.45
CA VAL A 117 -23.47 -8.49 -6.55
C VAL A 117 -23.88 -9.20 -7.84
N GLU A 118 -24.56 -10.34 -7.73
CA GLU A 118 -25.64 -10.65 -8.66
C GLU A 118 -26.54 -9.41 -8.62
N SER A 119 -26.13 -8.42 -9.39
CA SER A 119 -26.98 -7.33 -9.76
C SER A 119 -27.96 -8.03 -10.66
N THR A 120 -29.01 -8.58 -10.05
CA THR A 120 -30.32 -8.62 -10.67
C THR A 120 -30.39 -7.31 -11.44
N PRO A 121 -30.48 -7.33 -12.79
CA PRO A 121 -30.32 -6.14 -13.60
C PRO A 121 -31.52 -5.25 -13.29
N THR A 122 -31.38 -4.47 -12.23
CA THR A 122 -32.22 -3.34 -11.96
C THR A 122 -31.64 -2.35 -12.93
N ALA A 123 -32.22 -2.35 -14.13
CA ALA A 123 -32.00 -1.35 -15.15
C ALA A 123 -32.37 0.02 -14.58
N ALA A 124 -31.49 0.55 -13.74
CA ALA A 124 -31.36 1.97 -13.52
C ALA A 124 -30.17 2.35 -14.40
N ASP A 125 -30.52 3.14 -15.41
CA ASP A 125 -29.67 3.78 -16.40
C ASP A 125 -28.73 4.80 -15.71
N GLU A 126 -27.95 4.35 -14.72
CA GLU A 126 -26.92 5.16 -14.08
C GLU A 126 -25.79 5.33 -15.09
N LYS A 127 -25.81 6.47 -15.78
CA LYS A 127 -24.75 6.87 -16.71
C LYS A 127 -23.40 6.72 -16.01
N ARG A 128 -22.51 5.94 -16.63
CA ARG A 128 -21.11 5.80 -16.23
C ARG A 128 -20.51 7.19 -16.00
N VAL A 129 -19.99 7.43 -14.80
CA VAL A 129 -19.25 8.65 -14.46
C VAL A 129 -17.77 8.30 -14.52
N GLU A 130 -17.05 8.96 -15.41
CA GLU A 130 -15.60 8.80 -15.52
C GLU A 130 -14.89 9.58 -14.40
N PRO A 131 -13.84 9.00 -13.78
CA PRO A 131 -13.04 9.72 -12.81
C PRO A 131 -12.21 10.81 -13.50
N ASP A 132 -12.21 12.00 -12.91
CA ASP A 132 -11.38 13.14 -13.33
C ASP A 132 -9.93 12.95 -12.87
N LEU A 133 -9.21 12.06 -13.55
CA LEU A 133 -7.82 11.68 -13.25
C LEU A 133 -7.05 11.50 -14.56
N ASP A 134 -5.93 12.20 -14.73
CA ASP A 134 -5.10 12.10 -15.94
C ASP A 134 -4.68 10.65 -16.24
N VAL A 135 -4.25 9.91 -15.21
CA VAL A 135 -3.86 8.50 -15.34
C VAL A 135 -4.98 7.61 -15.89
N TYR A 136 -6.25 7.96 -15.63
CA TYR A 136 -7.38 7.20 -16.14
C TYR A 136 -7.52 7.35 -17.65
N ALA A 137 -7.47 8.59 -18.15
CA ALA A 137 -7.53 8.86 -19.58
C ALA A 137 -6.33 8.25 -20.32
N ASP A 138 -5.11 8.40 -19.79
CA ASP A 138 -3.90 7.85 -20.41
C ASP A 138 -3.88 6.32 -20.40
N MET A 139 -4.40 5.68 -19.36
CA MET A 139 -4.54 4.22 -19.32
C MET A 139 -5.52 3.72 -20.38
N LEU A 140 -6.62 4.42 -20.62
CA LEU A 140 -7.57 4.05 -21.69
C LEU A 140 -6.90 4.17 -23.06
N LEU A 141 -6.19 5.26 -23.33
CA LEU A 141 -5.42 5.43 -24.58
C LEU A 141 -4.32 4.37 -24.74
N LEU A 142 -3.65 4.00 -23.65
CA LEU A 142 -2.64 2.93 -23.70
C LEU A 142 -3.28 1.56 -23.97
N ILE A 143 -4.39 1.23 -23.32
CA ILE A 143 -5.13 -0.02 -23.57
C ILE A 143 -5.53 -0.09 -25.05
N ASP A 144 -6.13 0.98 -25.54
CA ASP A 144 -6.55 1.15 -26.93
C ASP A 144 -5.39 1.00 -27.94
N ALA A 145 -4.22 1.58 -27.64
CA ALA A 145 -3.01 1.39 -28.45
C ALA A 145 -2.47 -0.06 -28.41
N LEU A 146 -2.56 -0.74 -27.25
CA LEU A 146 -2.14 -2.14 -27.08
C LEU A 146 -3.12 -3.13 -27.73
N GLU A 147 -4.37 -2.75 -27.93
CA GLU A 147 -5.36 -3.56 -28.65
C GLU A 147 -5.17 -3.47 -30.18
N ARG A 148 -4.74 -2.31 -30.70
CA ARG A 148 -4.46 -2.12 -32.14
C ARG A 148 -3.09 -2.62 -32.59
N HIS A 149 -2.13 -2.72 -31.69
CA HIS A 149 -0.76 -3.12 -32.02
C HIS A 149 -0.30 -4.27 -31.13
N ASP A 150 0.30 -5.32 -31.71
CA ASP A 150 0.83 -6.44 -30.94
C ASP A 150 2.05 -5.99 -30.10
N PRO A 151 1.92 -5.87 -28.76
CA PRO A 151 3.00 -5.39 -27.92
C PRO A 151 4.11 -6.43 -27.73
N THR A 152 3.91 -7.68 -28.19
CA THR A 152 4.91 -8.75 -28.14
C THR A 152 5.81 -8.77 -29.37
N ALA A 153 5.45 -8.04 -30.42
CA ALA A 153 6.15 -7.97 -31.70
C ALA A 153 6.75 -6.58 -31.99
N LEU A 154 7.25 -5.86 -30.97
CA LEU A 154 7.76 -4.48 -31.10
C LEU A 154 8.82 -4.27 -32.19
N ALA A 155 9.59 -5.31 -32.54
CA ALA A 155 10.60 -5.24 -33.60
C ALA A 155 9.99 -5.03 -35.00
N GLU A 156 8.71 -5.36 -35.17
CA GLU A 156 7.97 -5.27 -36.42
C GLU A 156 7.14 -3.98 -36.51
N CYS A 157 7.04 -3.22 -35.42
CA CYS A 157 6.31 -1.97 -35.37
C CYS A 157 7.07 -0.84 -36.10
N GLU A 158 6.30 0.01 -36.80
CA GLU A 158 6.86 1.21 -37.40
C GLU A 158 7.27 2.24 -36.34
N THR A 159 8.24 3.09 -36.67
CA THR A 159 8.75 4.14 -35.76
C THR A 159 7.63 5.02 -35.16
N PRO A 160 6.60 5.47 -35.90
CA PRO A 160 5.51 6.26 -35.32
C PRO A 160 4.74 5.48 -34.22
N VAL A 161 4.47 4.19 -34.44
CA VAL A 161 3.82 3.32 -33.44
C VAL A 161 4.69 3.20 -32.18
N LEU A 162 6.00 2.99 -32.34
CA LEU A 162 6.94 2.93 -31.22
C LEU A 162 7.00 4.24 -30.42
N ILE A 163 6.95 5.39 -31.10
CA ILE A 163 6.90 6.71 -30.46
C ILE A 163 5.61 6.87 -29.65
N ASN A 164 4.46 6.46 -30.21
CA ASN A 164 3.17 6.52 -29.54
C ASN A 164 3.16 5.65 -28.27
N LEU A 165 3.57 4.39 -28.40
CA LEU A 165 3.65 3.46 -27.27
C LEU A 165 4.59 3.98 -26.17
N TYR A 166 5.75 4.54 -26.56
CA TYR A 166 6.70 5.12 -25.62
C TYR A 166 6.10 6.31 -24.86
N THR A 167 5.47 7.23 -25.57
CA THR A 167 4.83 8.42 -24.99
C THR A 167 3.73 8.04 -24.00
N LEU A 168 2.80 7.18 -24.41
CA LEU A 168 1.70 6.72 -23.56
C LEU A 168 2.19 5.95 -22.32
N CYS A 169 3.19 5.06 -22.49
CA CYS A 169 3.80 4.38 -21.33
C CYS A 169 4.44 5.36 -20.35
N SER A 170 5.12 6.40 -20.86
CA SER A 170 5.74 7.45 -20.04
C SER A 170 4.70 8.24 -19.27
N ASP A 171 3.61 8.65 -19.92
CA ASP A 171 2.53 9.43 -19.28
C ASP A 171 1.80 8.60 -18.23
N VAL A 172 1.42 7.35 -18.53
CA VAL A 172 0.85 6.42 -17.55
C VAL A 172 1.80 6.20 -16.37
N GLN A 173 3.10 5.99 -16.62
CA GLN A 173 4.09 5.80 -15.55
C GLN A 173 4.15 7.02 -14.63
N ARG A 174 4.20 8.22 -15.20
CA ARG A 174 4.29 9.48 -14.45
C ARG A 174 3.01 9.71 -13.65
N ASN A 175 1.85 9.66 -14.29
CA ASN A 175 0.57 9.99 -13.65
C ASN A 175 0.14 8.92 -12.63
N ALA A 176 0.43 7.64 -12.88
CA ALA A 176 0.30 6.59 -11.86
C ALA A 176 1.28 6.82 -10.69
N GLY A 177 2.48 7.33 -10.96
CA GLY A 177 3.45 7.73 -9.96
C GLY A 177 2.94 8.84 -9.04
N ASP A 178 2.34 9.88 -9.61
CA ASP A 178 1.77 11.02 -8.89
C ASP A 178 0.56 10.61 -8.03
N LEU A 179 -0.33 9.76 -8.58
CA LEU A 179 -1.43 9.18 -7.81
C LEU A 179 -0.90 8.30 -6.67
N ARG A 180 0.08 7.43 -6.94
CA ARG A 180 0.71 6.57 -5.93
C ARG A 180 1.35 7.38 -4.81
N GLN A 181 1.97 8.51 -5.14
CA GLN A 181 2.54 9.44 -4.15
C GLN A 181 1.44 10.00 -3.24
N SER A 182 0.34 10.48 -3.81
CA SER A 182 -0.79 11.02 -3.07
C SER A 182 -1.41 9.97 -2.14
N VAL A 183 -1.58 8.73 -2.64
CA VAL A 183 -2.03 7.58 -1.82
C VAL A 183 -1.04 7.29 -0.69
N ARG A 184 0.26 7.28 -0.99
CA ARG A 184 1.32 7.04 0.01
C ARG A 184 1.28 8.05 1.14
N GLU A 185 1.08 9.33 0.85
CA GLU A 185 0.97 10.38 1.87
C GLU A 185 -0.20 10.10 2.81
N ARG A 186 -1.37 9.72 2.27
CA ARG A 186 -2.52 9.33 3.09
C ARG A 186 -2.29 8.05 3.89
N LEU A 187 -1.55 7.09 3.36
CA LEU A 187 -1.20 5.87 4.09
C LEU A 187 -0.21 6.15 5.22
N LEU A 188 0.74 7.07 5.04
CA LEU A 188 1.65 7.46 6.13
C LEU A 188 0.91 8.11 7.31
N ASP A 189 -0.20 8.82 7.04
CA ASP A 189 -1.05 9.38 8.09
C ASP A 189 -1.86 8.30 8.84
N ARG A 190 -2.04 7.11 8.26
CA ARG A 190 -2.91 6.03 8.77
C ARG A 190 -2.15 4.85 9.36
N LEU A 191 -0.95 4.58 8.84
CA LEU A 191 -0.13 3.47 9.30
C LEU A 191 0.69 3.94 10.49
N HIS A 192 0.34 3.51 11.69
CA HIS A 192 1.00 3.97 12.91
C HIS A 192 2.11 3.03 13.39
N HIS A 193 2.07 1.75 12.99
CA HIS A 193 2.99 0.70 13.41
C HIS A 193 3.66 0.00 12.24
N ASP A 194 4.74 -0.74 12.55
CA ASP A 194 5.52 -1.50 11.58
C ASP A 194 4.84 -2.85 11.24
N GLN A 195 3.51 -2.91 11.13
CA GLN A 195 2.78 -4.12 10.71
C GLN A 195 2.26 -3.97 9.27
N PRO A 196 2.26 -5.05 8.46
CA PRO A 196 1.59 -5.03 7.17
C PRO A 196 0.07 -4.85 7.35
N VAL A 197 -0.48 -3.86 6.68
CA VAL A 197 -1.93 -3.66 6.53
C VAL A 197 -2.34 -4.16 5.16
N HIS A 198 -3.35 -5.03 5.14
CA HIS A 198 -3.81 -5.73 3.96
C HIS A 198 -4.93 -4.96 3.25
N GLY A 199 -4.89 -4.98 1.92
CA GLY A 199 -5.98 -4.58 1.07
C GLY A 199 -6.24 -5.65 0.00
N GLN A 200 -7.25 -5.42 -0.83
CA GLN A 200 -7.72 -6.38 -1.84
C GLN A 200 -6.64 -6.92 -2.79
N TYR A 201 -5.58 -6.15 -3.07
CA TYR A 201 -4.57 -6.50 -4.08
C TYR A 201 -3.15 -6.67 -3.52
N GLY A 202 -3.00 -6.74 -2.19
CA GLY A 202 -1.73 -6.89 -1.49
C GLY A 202 -1.68 -6.10 -0.18
N SER A 203 -0.49 -6.02 0.42
CA SER A 203 -0.29 -5.37 1.72
C SER A 203 0.81 -4.32 1.70
N VAL A 204 0.73 -3.37 2.63
CA VAL A 204 1.69 -2.28 2.80
C VAL A 204 2.06 -2.12 4.26
N GLN A 205 3.29 -1.71 4.53
CA GLN A 205 3.83 -1.54 5.88
C GLN A 205 4.50 -0.18 5.97
N ARG A 206 4.38 0.50 7.11
CA ARG A 206 5.22 1.67 7.40
C ARG A 206 6.62 1.19 7.77
N THR A 207 7.63 1.91 7.31
CA THR A 207 9.01 1.63 7.69
C THR A 207 9.73 2.95 7.92
N THR A 208 10.57 3.01 8.94
CA THR A 208 11.38 4.19 9.23
C THR A 208 12.81 3.98 8.74
N ARG A 209 13.31 4.92 7.94
CA ARG A 209 14.72 5.00 7.59
C ARG A 209 15.38 6.08 8.43
N ARG A 210 16.38 5.70 9.22
CA ARG A 210 17.23 6.61 9.98
C ARG A 210 18.51 6.89 9.18
N ASN A 211 18.76 8.16 8.88
CA ASN A 211 19.99 8.60 8.25
C ASN A 211 20.79 9.43 9.26
N ARG A 212 22.05 9.07 9.48
CA ARG A 212 22.96 9.80 10.37
C ARG A 212 24.07 10.45 9.58
N THR A 213 24.32 11.73 9.83
CA THR A 213 25.40 12.52 9.22
C THR A 213 26.25 13.13 10.32
N LEU A 214 27.57 13.06 10.21
CA LEU A 214 28.45 13.65 11.22
C LEU A 214 28.23 15.14 11.28
N LYS A 215 28.18 15.68 12.50
CA LYS A 215 28.22 17.12 12.75
C LYS A 215 29.59 17.68 12.41
N ASP A 216 29.72 19.01 12.46
CA ASP A 216 30.99 19.69 12.18
C ASP A 216 32.11 19.12 13.04
N ASP A 217 33.27 18.90 12.40
CA ASP A 217 34.41 18.25 13.02
C ASP A 217 34.82 18.89 14.36
N LYS A 218 34.73 20.22 14.47
CA LYS A 218 35.08 20.93 15.71
C LYS A 218 34.07 20.68 16.83
N GLU A 219 32.80 20.57 16.47
CA GLU A 219 31.72 20.26 17.41
C GLU A 219 31.89 18.83 17.94
N VAL A 220 32.10 17.86 17.03
CA VAL A 220 32.31 16.45 17.38
C VAL A 220 33.54 16.28 18.28
N LEU A 221 34.68 16.89 17.93
CA LEU A 221 35.89 16.83 18.75
C LEU A 221 35.69 17.46 20.13
N GLY A 222 35.00 18.59 20.20
CA GLY A 222 34.72 19.25 21.48
C GLY A 222 33.82 18.41 22.38
N VAL A 223 32.81 17.75 21.81
CA VAL A 223 31.91 16.85 22.55
C VAL A 223 32.68 15.62 23.07
N LEU A 224 33.49 14.99 22.24
CA LEU A 224 34.30 13.82 22.62
C LEU A 224 35.38 14.18 23.66
N GLU A 225 36.03 15.34 23.54
CA GLU A 225 37.01 15.81 24.53
C GLU A 225 36.38 16.07 25.90
N ASN A 226 35.18 16.68 25.93
CA ASN A 226 34.43 16.89 27.17
C ASN A 226 33.99 15.57 27.83
N ALA A 227 33.85 14.50 27.06
CA ALA A 227 33.57 13.15 27.55
C ALA A 227 34.84 12.36 27.91
N GLY A 228 36.02 12.97 27.82
CA GLY A 228 37.29 12.36 28.25
C GLY A 228 38.04 11.62 27.15
N VAL A 229 37.64 11.74 25.88
CA VAL A 229 38.36 11.17 24.73
C VAL A 229 39.43 12.16 24.25
N PRO A 230 40.73 11.84 24.34
CA PRO A 230 41.79 12.76 23.97
C PRO A 230 41.79 13.04 22.46
N ARG A 231 41.88 14.33 22.08
CA ARG A 231 42.00 14.81 20.69
C ARG A 231 43.08 14.11 19.84
N GLU A 232 44.10 13.55 20.49
CA GLU A 232 45.22 12.85 19.86
C GLU A 232 44.84 11.46 19.33
N GLN A 233 43.74 10.87 19.82
CA GLN A 233 43.22 9.58 19.34
C GLN A 233 42.36 9.74 18.06
N VAL A 234 41.91 10.94 17.74
CA VAL A 234 41.05 11.24 16.58
C VAL A 234 41.80 12.14 15.58
N MET A 235 42.93 11.66 15.08
CA MET A 235 43.65 12.30 13.96
C MET A 235 42.88 12.03 12.65
N GLY A 236 41.85 12.85 12.41
CA GLY A 236 40.89 12.71 11.31
C GLY A 236 39.61 12.04 11.79
N ILE A 237 38.51 12.77 11.72
CA ILE A 237 37.18 12.32 12.10
C ILE A 237 36.60 11.56 10.92
N ASP A 238 36.60 10.25 11.04
CA ASP A 238 35.78 9.38 10.20
C ASP A 238 34.67 8.77 11.07
N ARG A 239 33.61 8.29 10.43
CA ARG A 239 32.44 7.74 11.14
C ARG A 239 32.82 6.57 12.04
N GLU A 240 33.78 5.75 11.61
CA GLU A 240 34.21 4.55 12.32
C GLU A 240 34.82 4.91 13.67
N LYS A 241 35.75 5.88 13.72
CA LYS A 241 36.34 6.34 14.99
C LYS A 241 35.36 7.03 15.93
N VAL A 242 34.38 7.74 15.38
CA VAL A 242 33.34 8.39 16.20
C VAL A 242 32.40 7.34 16.79
N ASP A 243 32.03 6.32 16.01
CA ASP A 243 31.26 5.18 16.50
C ASP A 243 32.04 4.42 17.59
N ASP A 244 33.32 4.12 17.39
CA ASP A 244 34.19 3.49 18.39
C ASP A 244 34.30 4.33 19.69
N ALA A 245 34.32 5.65 19.57
CA ALA A 245 34.35 6.56 20.71
C ALA A 245 33.00 6.63 21.45
N LEU A 246 31.88 6.54 20.72
CA LEU A 246 30.55 6.43 21.30
C LEU A 246 30.36 5.11 22.06
N ASP A 247 30.92 4.01 21.58
CA ASP A 247 30.82 2.70 22.26
C ASP A 247 31.49 2.69 23.65
N VAL A 248 32.46 3.57 23.89
CA VAL A 248 33.20 3.68 25.15
C VAL A 248 32.80 4.90 25.99
N THR A 249 31.82 5.68 25.55
CA THR A 249 31.32 6.86 26.27
C THR A 249 29.81 6.80 26.48
N ASP A 250 29.30 7.44 27.53
CA ASP A 250 27.83 7.57 27.75
C ASP A 250 27.21 8.70 26.91
N LEU A 251 27.86 9.09 25.80
CA LEU A 251 27.36 10.16 24.94
C LEU A 251 26.24 9.63 24.03
N PRO A 252 25.12 10.35 23.93
CA PRO A 252 24.11 10.00 22.94
C PRO A 252 24.64 10.27 21.53
N GLU A 253 24.31 9.43 20.55
CA GLU A 253 24.72 9.61 19.15
C GLU A 253 24.36 10.99 18.60
N SER A 254 23.23 11.56 19.04
CA SER A 254 22.77 12.90 18.64
C SER A 254 23.72 14.03 19.07
N ALA A 255 24.66 13.76 19.97
CA ALA A 255 25.69 14.72 20.36
C ALA A 255 26.74 14.90 19.24
N VAL A 256 26.95 13.90 18.40
CA VAL A 256 27.98 13.91 17.34
C VAL A 256 27.42 13.70 15.92
N TYR A 257 26.17 13.21 15.81
CA TYR A 257 25.45 13.03 14.55
C TYR A 257 24.20 13.91 14.47
N ASP A 258 23.96 14.47 13.29
CA ASP A 258 22.65 14.91 12.85
C ASP A 258 21.87 13.69 12.36
N ILE A 259 20.78 13.37 13.05
CA ILE A 259 19.95 12.20 12.79
C ILE A 259 18.64 12.67 12.15
N GLU A 260 18.40 12.26 10.92
CA GLU A 260 17.12 12.44 10.23
C GLU A 260 16.38 11.12 10.14
N GLU A 261 15.13 11.10 10.60
CA GLU A 261 14.23 9.95 10.44
C GLU A 261 13.16 10.25 9.40
N ARG A 262 13.02 9.36 8.43
CA ARG A 262 12.00 9.47 7.38
C ARG A 262 11.19 8.19 7.33
N ALA A 263 9.90 8.31 7.61
CA ALA A 263 8.96 7.23 7.40
C ALA A 263 8.59 7.11 5.91
N TYR A 264 8.47 5.89 5.43
CA TYR A 264 7.97 5.59 4.08
C TYR A 264 7.08 4.36 4.11
N VAL A 265 6.13 4.28 3.17
CA VAL A 265 5.32 3.09 2.96
C VAL A 265 6.09 2.14 2.06
N ARG A 266 6.25 0.91 2.54
CA ARG A 266 6.81 -0.19 1.79
C ARG A 266 5.69 -1.15 1.40
N LYS A 267 5.65 -1.55 0.14
CA LYS A 267 4.82 -2.67 -0.31
C LYS A 267 5.37 -3.95 0.31
N ALA A 268 4.55 -4.66 1.08
CA ALA A 268 4.93 -5.87 1.80
C ALA A 268 4.67 -7.11 0.94
N ASP A 269 3.45 -7.26 0.42
CA ASP A 269 3.09 -8.40 -0.42
C ASP A 269 2.11 -8.03 -1.56
N VAL A 270 1.89 -8.98 -2.47
CA VAL A 270 0.99 -8.90 -3.61
C VAL A 270 0.09 -10.11 -3.68
N ASP A 271 -1.22 -9.86 -3.71
CA ASP A 271 -2.20 -10.90 -4.02
C ASP A 271 -2.45 -10.98 -5.54
N ASP A 272 -1.63 -11.77 -6.23
CA ASP A 272 -1.77 -11.94 -7.68
C ASP A 272 -2.93 -12.86 -8.08
N GLU A 273 -3.32 -13.81 -7.22
CA GLU A 273 -4.46 -14.72 -7.47
C GLU A 273 -5.78 -13.92 -7.47
N HIS A 274 -5.96 -13.04 -6.48
CA HIS A 274 -7.15 -12.21 -6.39
C HIS A 274 -7.23 -11.22 -7.56
N LYS A 275 -6.11 -10.62 -7.97
CA LYS A 275 -6.06 -9.77 -9.17
C LYS A 275 -6.50 -10.50 -10.43
N GLN A 276 -5.99 -11.72 -10.64
CA GLN A 276 -6.35 -12.53 -11.81
C GLN A 276 -7.84 -12.87 -11.82
N THR A 277 -8.37 -13.28 -10.67
CA THR A 277 -9.79 -13.58 -10.51
C THR A 277 -10.67 -12.37 -10.81
N ARG A 278 -10.33 -11.20 -10.26
CA ARG A 278 -11.06 -9.96 -10.51
C ARG A 278 -10.97 -9.52 -11.97
N LEU A 279 -9.80 -9.64 -12.59
CA LEU A 279 -9.60 -9.32 -14.00
C LEU A 279 -10.42 -10.23 -14.91
N GLN A 280 -10.46 -11.53 -14.62
CA GLN A 280 -11.27 -12.48 -15.40
C GLN A 280 -12.76 -12.12 -15.32
N GLY A 281 -13.27 -11.82 -14.12
CA GLY A 281 -14.67 -11.40 -13.97
C GLY A 281 -14.98 -10.03 -14.61
N LEU A 282 -13.98 -9.16 -14.80
CA LEU A 282 -14.14 -7.93 -15.60
C LEU A 282 -14.24 -8.27 -17.10
N LYS A 283 -13.38 -9.16 -17.60
CA LYS A 283 -13.38 -9.61 -19.00
C LYS A 283 -14.70 -10.29 -19.35
N ASP A 284 -15.18 -11.20 -18.51
CA ASP A 284 -16.42 -11.93 -18.75
C ASP A 284 -17.62 -10.96 -18.87
N ARG A 285 -17.64 -9.90 -18.06
CA ARG A 285 -18.67 -8.84 -18.14
C ARG A 285 -18.56 -8.01 -19.42
N LEU A 286 -17.35 -7.69 -19.85
CA LEU A 286 -17.14 -6.93 -21.09
C LEU A 286 -17.63 -7.72 -22.31
N THR A 287 -17.25 -8.99 -22.41
CA THR A 287 -17.70 -9.89 -23.50
C THR A 287 -19.21 -10.10 -23.48
N ALA A 288 -19.84 -10.18 -22.30
CA ALA A 288 -21.29 -10.31 -22.19
C ALA A 288 -22.05 -9.04 -22.62
N SER A 289 -21.36 -7.90 -22.71
CA SER A 289 -21.90 -6.58 -23.03
C SER A 289 -21.61 -6.14 -24.46
N ASP A 290 -21.03 -6.99 -25.31
CA ASP A 290 -20.73 -6.65 -26.71
C ASP A 290 -22.02 -6.43 -27.52
N ASP A 291 -22.38 -5.15 -27.66
CA ASP A 291 -23.50 -4.67 -28.45
C ASP A 291 -23.07 -4.56 -29.94
N PRO A 292 -23.84 -5.12 -30.90
CA PRO A 292 -23.60 -4.92 -32.33
C PRO A 292 -23.46 -3.45 -32.76
N GLU A 293 -24.10 -2.51 -32.06
CA GLU A 293 -23.99 -1.07 -32.34
C GLU A 293 -22.59 -0.51 -31.97
N ALA A 294 -21.91 -1.11 -30.98
CA ALA A 294 -20.56 -0.73 -30.59
C ALA A 294 -19.52 -1.07 -31.65
N GLU A 295 -19.73 -2.13 -32.43
CA GLU A 295 -18.82 -2.50 -33.54
C GLU A 295 -18.86 -1.45 -34.66
N GLN A 296 -20.04 -0.95 -35.00
CA GLN A 296 -20.20 0.09 -36.02
C GLN A 296 -19.54 1.41 -35.58
N LEU A 297 -19.65 1.75 -34.29
CA LEU A 297 -18.97 2.92 -33.71
C LEU A 297 -17.45 2.77 -33.73
N ARG A 298 -16.90 1.57 -33.47
CA ARG A 298 -15.46 1.28 -33.57
C ARG A 298 -14.95 1.52 -35.00
N GLU A 299 -15.64 1.01 -36.02
CA GLU A 299 -15.28 1.22 -37.42
C GLU A 299 -15.30 2.71 -37.82
N GLU A 300 -16.26 3.49 -37.30
CA GLU A 300 -16.36 4.93 -37.53
C GLU A 300 -15.19 5.69 -36.90
N VAL A 301 -14.81 5.34 -35.66
CA VAL A 301 -13.67 5.93 -34.97
C VAL A 301 -12.36 5.63 -35.72
N GLU A 302 -12.13 4.39 -36.16
CA GLU A 302 -10.93 4.05 -36.96
C GLU A 302 -10.86 4.82 -38.29
N ALA A 303 -12.00 5.08 -38.93
CA ALA A 303 -12.05 5.91 -40.12
C ALA A 303 -11.68 7.37 -39.81
N LEU A 304 -12.12 7.90 -38.67
CA LEU A 304 -11.77 9.24 -38.21
C LEU A 304 -10.28 9.35 -37.83
N GLU A 305 -9.72 8.35 -37.17
CA GLU A 305 -8.30 8.32 -36.79
C GLU A 305 -7.38 8.29 -38.01
N ARG A 306 -7.65 7.42 -38.99
CA ARG A 306 -6.92 7.41 -40.27
C ARG A 306 -7.00 8.76 -40.96
N ARG A 307 -8.15 9.44 -40.86
CA ARG A 307 -8.31 10.77 -41.44
C ARG A 307 -7.48 11.82 -40.70
N ILE A 308 -7.37 11.74 -39.38
CA ILE A 308 -6.51 12.61 -38.58
C ILE A 308 -5.04 12.37 -38.92
N GLU A 309 -4.63 11.11 -39.03
CA GLU A 309 -3.27 10.72 -39.43
C GLU A 309 -2.91 11.27 -40.82
N GLU A 310 -3.77 11.09 -41.83
CA GLU A 310 -3.60 11.68 -43.17
C GLU A 310 -3.46 13.21 -43.15
N LEU A 311 -4.13 13.88 -42.20
CA LEU A 311 -4.11 15.34 -42.07
C LEU A 311 -2.91 15.84 -41.24
N THR A 312 -2.31 14.98 -40.43
CA THR A 312 -1.20 15.32 -39.52
C THR A 312 0.15 14.82 -39.99
N GLU A 313 0.22 13.87 -40.93
CA GLU A 313 1.41 13.59 -41.74
C GLU A 313 1.72 14.80 -42.63
N PHE A 314 2.62 15.67 -42.17
CA PHE A 314 3.00 16.85 -42.92
C PHE A 314 3.84 16.48 -44.15
N THR A 315 3.31 16.83 -45.32
CA THR A 315 4.05 16.96 -46.58
C THR A 315 5.17 17.99 -46.42
N PRO A 316 6.46 17.64 -46.62
CA PRO A 316 7.52 18.63 -46.65
C PRO A 316 7.35 19.51 -47.90
N GLY A 317 7.23 20.82 -47.68
CA GLY A 317 6.98 21.81 -48.74
C GLY A 317 7.99 21.72 -49.88
N THR A 318 7.50 21.46 -51.09
CA THR A 318 8.27 21.56 -52.33
C THR A 318 8.45 23.04 -52.70
N GLU A 319 9.71 23.45 -52.80
CA GLU A 319 10.30 24.54 -53.59
C GLU A 319 9.39 25.67 -54.12
N VAL A 320 9.55 26.88 -53.56
CA VAL A 320 9.43 28.16 -54.29
C VAL A 320 10.47 29.12 -53.69
N GLY A 321 11.49 29.62 -54.39
CA GLY A 321 11.86 29.45 -55.78
C GLY A 321 13.25 30.03 -56.08
N SER A 322 13.78 29.63 -57.23
CA SER A 322 14.86 30.34 -57.90
C SER A 322 14.27 31.47 -58.73
N ARG A 323 14.62 32.72 -58.40
CA ARG A 323 15.00 33.81 -59.33
C ARG A 323 15.17 35.14 -58.58
N SER A 324 16.42 35.56 -58.44
CA SER A 324 16.91 36.82 -59.02
C SER A 324 18.42 36.79 -59.14
#